data_AF-A0A351X1D5-F1
#
_entry.id   AF-A0A351X1D5-F1
#
_cell.length_a   1.000
_cell.length_b   1.000
_cell.length_c   1.000
_cell.angle_alpha   90.00
_cell.angle_beta   90.00
_cell.angle_gamma   90.00
#
_symmetry.space_group_name_H-M   'P 1'
#
loop_
_entity.id
_entity.type
_entity.pdbx_description
1 polymer ?
#
loop_
_entity_poly.entity_id
_entity_poly.type
_entity_poly.pdbx_seq_one_letter_code
_entity_poly.pdbx_strand_id
1 'polypeptide(L)'
;MSMILSPNLVQALAYQLPSALTQQEKSGIPMWFWGLMGVTLIILFWMLFNRPKEKEGDELEEGRLATSAPAKTNRQGTALELEDDKIDYGPYANEPEPAEPSEAPPELQAAPSPFLDFGDEDIPVQQGFDMDFLNADDFTLIEGIGPKIAKILNQADIHTFKQLSNEDPEGLLVALATAGIFMTDPSSWPEQARLAAAGQWDELKRLQDSLKGGQQLS
;
A
#
# COMPACT_ATOMS: atom_id res chain seq x y z
N MET A 1 1.42 70.27 -39.48
CA MET A 1 0.16 69.52 -39.68
C MET A 1 0.23 68.28 -38.79
N SER A 2 -0.31 68.38 -37.58
CA SER A 2 -0.30 67.28 -36.61
C SER A 2 -1.60 66.49 -36.78
N MET A 3 -1.52 65.26 -37.28
CA MET A 3 -2.67 64.35 -37.37
C MET A 3 -2.91 63.73 -35.99
N ILE A 4 -4.01 64.14 -35.36
CA ILE A 4 -4.50 63.55 -34.11
C ILE A 4 -5.19 62.23 -34.49
N LEU A 5 -4.56 61.11 -34.14
CA LEU A 5 -5.15 59.78 -34.29
C LEU A 5 -6.18 59.57 -33.16
N SER A 6 -7.42 59.32 -33.52
CA SER A 6 -8.54 59.19 -32.58
C SER A 6 -8.48 57.86 -31.80
N PRO A 7 -8.90 57.84 -30.51
CA PRO A 7 -8.75 56.69 -29.60
C PRO A 7 -9.68 55.50 -29.89
N ASN A 8 -10.53 55.58 -30.92
CA ASN A 8 -11.57 54.57 -31.16
C ASN A 8 -11.10 53.34 -31.95
N LEU A 9 -9.85 53.27 -32.39
CA LEU A 9 -9.36 52.13 -33.18
C LEU A 9 -8.79 50.97 -32.33
N VAL A 10 -8.44 51.22 -31.06
CA VAL A 10 -7.92 50.18 -30.16
C VAL A 10 -9.05 49.33 -29.54
N GLN A 11 -10.27 49.86 -29.51
CA GLN A 11 -11.42 49.16 -28.92
C GLN A 11 -11.99 48.04 -29.82
N ALA A 12 -11.74 48.07 -31.14
CA ALA A 12 -12.39 47.17 -32.09
C ALA A 12 -11.66 45.83 -32.30
N LEU A 13 -10.40 45.69 -31.87
CA LEU A 13 -9.64 44.45 -32.02
C LEU A 13 -9.72 43.47 -30.83
N ALA A 14 -10.42 43.85 -29.76
CA ALA A 14 -10.50 43.05 -28.53
C ALA A 14 -11.77 42.18 -28.40
N TYR A 15 -12.64 42.14 -29.43
CA TYR A 15 -13.98 41.53 -29.33
C TYR A 15 -14.17 40.21 -30.10
N GLN A 16 -13.10 39.50 -30.45
CA GLN A 16 -13.22 38.21 -31.14
C GLN A 16 -12.40 37.09 -30.49
N LEU A 17 -12.61 36.86 -29.19
CA LEU A 17 -12.27 35.58 -28.55
C LEU A 17 -13.57 34.83 -28.24
N PRO A 18 -13.78 33.61 -28.77
CA PRO A 18 -14.97 32.83 -28.48
C PRO A 18 -15.01 32.48 -26.98
N SER A 19 -16.07 32.90 -26.30
CA SER A 19 -16.33 32.69 -24.86
C SER A 19 -16.66 31.22 -24.49
N ALA A 20 -16.22 30.24 -25.28
CA ALA A 20 -16.65 28.85 -25.19
C ALA A 20 -15.90 28.00 -24.16
N LEU A 21 -14.98 28.56 -23.36
CA LEU A 21 -14.19 27.81 -22.37
C LEU A 21 -14.47 28.18 -20.90
N THR A 22 -15.54 28.91 -20.61
CA THR A 22 -15.88 29.30 -19.22
C THR A 22 -17.22 28.75 -18.75
N GLN A 23 -17.50 27.49 -19.04
CA GLN A 23 -18.56 26.73 -18.37
C GLN A 23 -18.00 25.42 -17.81
N GLN A 24 -17.09 25.54 -16.83
CA GLN A 24 -17.02 24.53 -15.78
C GLN A 24 -18.08 24.91 -14.74
N GLU A 25 -19.32 24.47 -14.97
CA GLU A 25 -20.37 24.52 -13.97
C GLU A 25 -19.91 23.64 -12.79
N LYS A 26 -19.57 24.27 -11.66
CA LYS A 26 -19.40 23.56 -10.40
C LYS A 26 -20.76 23.00 -10.01
N SER A 27 -21.10 21.81 -10.51
CA SER A 27 -22.20 21.02 -9.97
C SER A 27 -21.81 20.60 -8.55
N GLY A 28 -22.16 21.44 -7.58
CA GLY A 28 -22.07 21.10 -6.17
C GLY A 28 -22.82 19.79 -5.94
N ILE A 29 -22.14 18.83 -5.32
CA ILE A 29 -22.67 17.49 -5.07
C ILE A 29 -24.08 17.62 -4.47
N PRO A 30 -25.11 17.03 -5.10
CA PRO A 30 -26.48 17.29 -4.72
C PRO A 30 -26.75 16.80 -3.30
N MET A 31 -27.62 17.48 -2.55
CA MET A 31 -27.87 17.16 -1.13
C MET A 31 -28.32 15.71 -0.90
N TRP A 32 -28.97 15.07 -1.87
CA TRP A 32 -29.34 13.65 -1.78
C TRP A 32 -28.12 12.73 -1.73
N PHE A 33 -26.99 13.11 -2.33
CA PHE A 33 -25.75 12.33 -2.29
C PHE A 33 -25.13 12.35 -0.89
N TRP A 34 -25.12 13.51 -0.22
CA TRP A 34 -24.70 13.61 1.18
C TRP A 34 -25.65 12.85 2.11
N GLY A 35 -26.97 12.87 1.83
CA GLY A 35 -27.95 12.06 2.54
C GLY A 35 -27.72 10.56 2.36
N LEU A 36 -27.47 10.11 1.13
CA LEU A 36 -27.22 8.70 0.81
C LEU A 36 -25.89 8.22 1.40
N MET A 37 -24.82 9.03 1.29
CA MET A 37 -23.54 8.76 1.95
C MET A 37 -23.68 8.70 3.48
N GLY A 38 -24.41 9.63 4.10
CA GLY A 38 -24.67 9.59 5.54
C GLY A 38 -25.40 8.32 5.99
N VAL A 39 -26.47 7.91 5.30
CA VAL A 39 -27.21 6.69 5.63
C VAL A 39 -26.35 5.44 5.46
N THR A 40 -25.56 5.36 4.37
CA THR A 40 -24.65 4.22 4.17
C THR A 40 -23.58 4.13 5.25
N LEU A 41 -23.01 5.26 5.70
CA LEU A 41 -22.04 5.28 6.79
C LEU A 41 -22.68 4.91 8.13
N ILE A 42 -23.93 5.33 8.40
CA ILE A 42 -24.65 4.94 9.62
C ILE A 42 -24.94 3.44 9.64
N ILE A 43 -25.35 2.85 8.52
CA ILE A 43 -25.59 1.40 8.41
C ILE A 43 -24.28 0.61 8.58
N LEU A 44 -23.21 1.06 7.92
CA LEU A 44 -21.91 0.40 8.00
C LEU A 44 -21.32 0.50 9.41
N PHE A 45 -21.45 1.67 10.05
CA PHE A 45 -21.07 1.90 11.44
C PHE A 45 -21.91 1.01 12.39
N TRP A 46 -23.22 0.93 12.18
CA TRP A 46 -24.09 0.05 12.95
C TRP A 46 -23.74 -1.43 12.76
N MET A 47 -23.38 -1.85 11.54
CA MET A 47 -22.97 -3.23 11.22
C MET A 47 -21.58 -3.57 11.79
N LEU A 48 -20.70 -2.58 11.96
CA LEU A 48 -19.38 -2.75 12.57
C LEU A 48 -19.47 -2.88 14.10
N PHE A 49 -20.40 -2.18 14.75
CA PHE A 49 -20.52 -2.13 16.21
C PHE A 49 -21.63 -3.00 16.80
N ASN A 50 -22.61 -3.43 16.01
CA ASN A 50 -23.77 -4.18 16.47
C ASN A 50 -23.83 -5.60 15.86
N ARG A 51 -22.66 -6.23 15.64
CA ARG A 51 -22.60 -7.66 15.30
C ARG A 51 -23.26 -8.46 16.43
N PRO A 52 -24.39 -9.16 16.19
CA PRO A 52 -25.00 -9.97 17.22
C PRO A 52 -23.98 -11.02 17.63
N LYS A 53 -23.61 -11.06 18.91
CA LYS A 53 -22.89 -12.20 19.46
C LYS A 53 -23.82 -13.38 19.30
N GLU A 54 -23.43 -14.33 18.46
CA GLU A 54 -24.13 -15.59 18.27
C GLU A 54 -24.42 -16.14 19.66
N LYS A 55 -25.70 -16.12 20.01
CA LYS A 55 -26.17 -16.73 21.24
C LYS A 55 -26.06 -18.21 20.99
N GLU A 56 -25.04 -18.78 21.64
CA GLU A 56 -24.92 -20.20 21.93
C GLU A 56 -26.32 -20.69 22.32
N GLY A 57 -26.92 -21.45 21.39
CA GLY A 57 -28.29 -21.89 21.48
C GLY A 57 -28.38 -23.00 22.53
N ASP A 58 -28.98 -22.66 23.66
CA ASP A 58 -29.66 -23.62 24.52
C ASP A 58 -30.83 -24.24 23.76
N GLU A 59 -30.82 -25.55 23.56
CA GLU A 59 -31.97 -26.46 23.33
C GLU A 59 -31.37 -27.86 23.05
N LEU A 60 -31.67 -29.01 23.67
CA LEU A 60 -32.65 -29.51 24.63
C LEU A 60 -32.05 -30.81 25.20
N GLU A 61 -32.28 -31.14 26.47
CA GLU A 61 -32.54 -32.52 26.91
C GLU A 61 -33.10 -32.47 28.34
N GLU A 62 -34.43 -32.46 28.39
CA GLU A 62 -35.19 -32.69 29.60
C GLU A 62 -35.17 -34.21 29.89
N GLY A 63 -34.48 -34.60 30.96
CA GLY A 63 -34.74 -35.87 31.66
C GLY A 63 -33.61 -36.90 31.67
N ARG A 64 -32.80 -36.87 32.75
CA ARG A 64 -32.79 -37.98 33.73
C ARG A 64 -31.96 -37.64 34.98
N LEU A 65 -32.60 -37.93 36.11
CA LEU A 65 -32.13 -37.94 37.48
C LEU A 65 -30.70 -38.48 37.70
N ALA A 66 -29.91 -37.68 38.45
CA ALA A 66 -28.91 -38.03 39.46
C ALA A 66 -28.15 -39.37 39.35
N THR A 67 -26.80 -39.34 39.33
CA THR A 67 -25.93 -39.68 40.48
C THR A 67 -24.46 -39.21 40.29
N SER A 68 -23.85 -38.76 41.38
CA SER A 68 -22.43 -38.82 41.81
C SER A 68 -21.26 -38.61 40.82
N ALA A 69 -20.52 -37.53 41.07
CA ALA A 69 -19.08 -37.34 40.79
C ALA A 69 -18.18 -38.18 41.74
N PRO A 70 -16.84 -38.20 41.60
CA PRO A 70 -15.98 -38.28 40.40
C PRO A 70 -14.82 -39.30 40.55
N ALA A 71 -13.95 -39.33 39.51
CA ALA A 71 -12.55 -39.79 39.51
C ALA A 71 -12.23 -41.27 39.25
N LYS A 72 -11.55 -41.52 38.13
CA LYS A 72 -10.43 -42.46 37.86
C LYS A 72 -10.35 -42.68 36.33
N THR A 73 -9.25 -42.28 35.70
CA THR A 73 -8.11 -43.13 35.32
C THR A 73 -8.32 -43.90 34.01
N ASN A 74 -7.20 -44.10 33.31
CA ASN A 74 -6.97 -44.92 32.12
C ASN A 74 -7.29 -44.28 30.77
N ARG A 75 -6.35 -43.99 29.86
CA ARG A 75 -5.26 -44.77 29.23
C ARG A 75 -5.77 -45.91 28.31
N GLN A 76 -5.37 -45.75 27.04
CA GLN A 76 -5.32 -46.66 25.89
C GLN A 76 -6.58 -47.01 25.08
N GLY A 77 -6.45 -46.79 23.76
CA GLY A 77 -7.15 -47.54 22.69
C GLY A 77 -7.50 -46.69 21.47
N THR A 78 -6.54 -46.35 20.59
CA THR A 78 -6.32 -46.94 19.24
C THR A 78 -6.98 -46.16 18.08
N ALA A 79 -6.25 -46.09 16.96
CA ALA A 79 -6.59 -45.58 15.63
C ALA A 79 -6.53 -44.04 15.43
N LEU A 80 -5.32 -43.51 15.22
CA LEU A 80 -5.14 -42.37 14.31
C LEU A 80 -4.76 -42.96 12.95
N GLU A 81 -5.79 -43.25 12.17
CA GLU A 81 -5.70 -43.46 10.73
C GLU A 81 -5.29 -42.11 10.11
N LEU A 82 -4.21 -42.12 9.33
CA LEU A 82 -3.76 -41.02 8.49
C LEU A 82 -4.54 -41.10 7.17
N GLU A 83 -5.64 -40.37 7.05
CA GLU A 83 -6.16 -39.89 5.76
C GLU A 83 -5.72 -38.42 5.66
N ASP A 84 -4.67 -38.06 4.93
CA ASP A 84 -4.59 -37.97 3.46
C ASP A 84 -5.91 -37.53 2.83
N ASP A 85 -6.25 -36.25 2.99
CA ASP A 85 -7.15 -35.58 2.07
C ASP A 85 -6.39 -34.50 1.29
N LYS A 86 -6.01 -34.92 0.08
CA LYS A 86 -5.50 -34.08 -1.01
C LYS A 86 -6.54 -33.02 -1.37
N ILE A 87 -6.22 -31.75 -1.12
CA ILE A 87 -6.80 -30.66 -1.91
C ILE A 87 -5.88 -30.37 -3.09
N ASP A 88 -6.35 -30.88 -4.22
CA ASP A 88 -6.03 -30.66 -5.62
C ASP A 88 -5.75 -29.17 -5.96
N TYR A 89 -4.47 -28.82 -6.08
CA TYR A 89 -4.06 -27.66 -6.88
C TYR A 89 -3.85 -28.16 -8.32
N GLY A 90 -4.88 -27.96 -9.14
CA GLY A 90 -4.89 -28.31 -10.56
C GLY A 90 -3.80 -27.62 -11.40
N PRO A 91 -3.58 -28.08 -12.64
CA PRO A 91 -2.31 -28.00 -13.33
C PRO A 91 -2.12 -26.66 -14.05
N TYR A 92 -1.16 -25.85 -13.59
CA TYR A 92 -0.51 -24.89 -14.48
C TYR A 92 0.59 -25.59 -15.27
N ALA A 93 0.16 -26.52 -16.13
CA ALA A 93 0.94 -26.98 -17.25
C ALA A 93 0.96 -25.86 -18.29
N ASN A 94 2.05 -25.10 -18.32
CA ASN A 94 2.63 -24.62 -19.55
C ASN A 94 4.12 -24.95 -19.47
N GLU A 95 4.41 -26.23 -19.71
CA GLU A 95 5.74 -26.63 -20.17
C GLU A 95 5.84 -26.20 -21.64
N PRO A 96 6.80 -25.35 -21.98
CA PRO A 96 7.50 -25.53 -23.24
C PRO A 96 8.82 -26.25 -22.95
N GLU A 97 8.83 -27.46 -23.50
CA GLU A 97 9.93 -28.38 -23.73
C GLU A 97 11.29 -27.70 -24.04
N PRO A 98 12.41 -28.27 -23.55
CA PRO A 98 13.75 -27.76 -23.79
C PRO A 98 14.19 -28.03 -25.23
N ALA A 99 14.31 -26.97 -26.03
CA ALA A 99 15.08 -27.02 -27.27
C ALA A 99 16.56 -26.80 -26.97
N GLU A 100 17.38 -27.76 -27.36
CA GLU A 100 18.84 -27.72 -27.31
C GLU A 100 19.45 -26.50 -28.05
N PRO A 101 20.68 -26.10 -27.68
CA PRO A 101 21.38 -24.94 -28.21
C PRO A 101 21.96 -25.23 -29.60
N SER A 102 21.52 -24.50 -30.63
CA SER A 102 22.24 -24.47 -31.91
C SER A 102 22.00 -23.16 -32.65
N GLU A 103 23.11 -22.56 -33.06
CA GLU A 103 23.31 -21.53 -34.07
C GLU A 103 23.06 -20.04 -33.71
N ALA A 104 24.20 -19.38 -33.47
CA ALA A 104 24.66 -18.06 -33.92
C ALA A 104 23.63 -16.98 -34.36
N PRO A 105 23.85 -15.70 -33.97
CA PRO A 105 22.94 -14.59 -34.28
C PRO A 105 22.76 -14.37 -35.79
N PRO A 106 21.52 -14.22 -36.31
CA PRO A 106 21.34 -13.53 -37.58
C PRO A 106 21.62 -12.05 -37.32
N GLU A 107 22.59 -11.53 -38.06
CA GLU A 107 22.99 -10.14 -38.14
C GLU A 107 21.75 -9.25 -38.33
N LEU A 108 21.29 -8.64 -37.22
CA LEU A 108 20.25 -7.60 -37.27
C LEU A 108 20.88 -6.38 -37.93
N GLN A 109 20.61 -6.28 -39.23
CA GLN A 109 20.86 -5.09 -40.02
C GLN A 109 20.32 -3.87 -39.29
N ALA A 110 21.20 -2.90 -39.08
CA ALA A 110 20.92 -1.63 -38.43
C ALA A 110 19.74 -0.93 -39.11
N ALA A 111 18.58 -0.92 -38.44
CA ALA A 111 17.60 0.11 -38.70
C ALA A 111 18.22 1.45 -38.26
N PRO A 112 18.20 2.51 -39.08
CA PRO A 112 18.59 3.83 -38.61
C PRO A 112 17.60 4.23 -37.51
N SER A 113 18.08 4.27 -36.27
CA SER A 113 17.40 4.93 -35.17
C SER A 113 16.99 6.33 -35.63
N PRO A 114 15.80 6.84 -35.29
CA PRO A 114 15.54 8.27 -35.43
C PRO A 114 16.50 8.94 -34.46
N PHE A 115 17.61 9.45 -34.99
CA PHE A 115 18.52 10.28 -34.26
C PHE A 115 17.72 11.54 -33.93
N LEU A 116 17.17 11.59 -32.71
CA LEU A 116 16.66 12.82 -32.14
C LEU A 116 17.87 13.75 -32.04
N ASP A 117 17.96 14.67 -32.99
CA ASP A 117 18.87 15.78 -32.98
C ASP A 117 18.46 16.73 -31.85
N PHE A 118 18.88 16.40 -30.63
CA PHE A 118 18.92 17.35 -29.54
C PHE A 118 20.09 18.28 -29.85
N GLY A 119 19.78 19.35 -30.59
CA GLY A 119 20.73 20.42 -30.87
C GLY A 119 21.40 20.91 -29.60
N ASP A 120 22.59 21.50 -29.77
CA ASP A 120 23.53 21.98 -28.74
C ASP A 120 22.95 23.11 -27.84
N GLU A 121 21.72 22.99 -27.34
CA GLU A 121 21.23 23.80 -26.25
C GLU A 121 21.66 23.17 -24.93
N ASP A 122 22.41 23.95 -24.16
CA ASP A 122 22.87 23.68 -22.81
C ASP A 122 21.70 23.31 -21.88
N ILE A 123 21.23 22.06 -21.94
CA ILE A 123 20.38 21.50 -20.91
C ILE A 123 21.24 21.47 -19.65
N PRO A 124 20.90 22.19 -18.57
CA PRO A 124 21.59 22.02 -17.31
C PRO A 124 21.44 20.54 -16.96
N VAL A 125 22.58 19.83 -16.96
CA VAL A 125 22.69 18.45 -16.49
C VAL A 125 22.32 18.48 -15.00
N GLN A 126 21.02 18.48 -14.72
CA GLN A 126 20.55 18.10 -13.41
C GLN A 126 20.98 16.66 -13.22
N GLN A 127 21.60 16.45 -12.07
CA GLN A 127 22.23 15.21 -11.63
C GLN A 127 21.35 14.01 -11.97
N GLY A 128 22.03 12.88 -12.23
CA GLY A 128 21.46 11.67 -12.84
C GLY A 128 20.08 11.30 -12.31
N PHE A 129 19.29 10.64 -13.17
CA PHE A 129 18.09 9.96 -12.71
C PHE A 129 18.54 9.00 -11.59
N ASP A 130 18.23 9.33 -10.33
CA ASP A 130 18.60 8.54 -9.17
C ASP A 130 17.86 7.20 -9.27
N MET A 131 18.50 6.20 -9.89
CA MET A 131 17.95 4.85 -10.06
C MET A 131 17.76 4.16 -8.70
N ASP A 132 18.29 4.74 -7.62
CA ASP A 132 18.08 4.30 -6.24
C ASP A 132 16.61 4.35 -5.83
N PHE A 133 15.81 5.26 -6.41
CA PHE A 133 14.35 5.24 -6.25
C PHE A 133 13.72 3.92 -6.75
N LEU A 134 14.27 3.30 -7.79
CA LEU A 134 13.75 2.02 -8.32
C LEU A 134 14.03 0.85 -7.37
N ASN A 135 14.99 1.01 -6.45
CA ASN A 135 15.37 0.02 -5.46
C ASN A 135 14.82 0.34 -4.06
N ALA A 136 13.99 1.38 -3.91
CA ALA A 136 13.40 1.73 -2.63
C ALA A 136 12.30 0.74 -2.26
N ASP A 137 12.38 0.20 -1.05
CA ASP A 137 11.39 -0.69 -0.48
C ASP A 137 10.13 0.08 -0.05
N ASP A 138 8.98 -0.59 -0.09
CA ASP A 138 7.72 -0.02 0.36
C ASP A 138 7.61 -0.06 1.90
N PHE A 139 8.08 0.99 2.57
CA PHE A 139 7.94 1.11 4.02
C PHE A 139 6.50 1.17 4.53
N THR A 140 5.49 1.35 3.68
CA THR A 140 4.10 1.30 4.14
C THR A 140 3.65 -0.11 4.57
N LEU A 141 4.47 -1.14 4.30
CA LEU A 141 4.31 -2.49 4.84
C LEU A 141 4.66 -2.59 6.34
N ILE A 142 5.34 -1.58 6.90
CA ILE A 142 5.70 -1.51 8.31
C ILE A 142 4.62 -0.74 9.07
N GLU A 143 4.07 -1.35 10.12
CA GLU A 143 3.04 -0.73 10.94
C GLU A 143 3.57 0.51 11.67
N GLY A 144 2.85 1.62 11.53
CA GLY A 144 3.25 2.92 12.05
C GLY A 144 3.94 3.81 11.01
N ILE A 145 4.35 3.26 9.86
CA ILE A 145 4.93 4.03 8.76
C ILE A 145 3.87 4.30 7.68
N GLY A 146 3.34 5.52 7.66
CA GLY A 146 2.50 6.00 6.56
C GLY A 146 3.29 6.59 5.39
N PRO A 147 2.65 6.89 4.24
CA PRO A 147 3.33 7.44 3.06
C PRO A 147 4.16 8.71 3.33
N LYS A 148 3.72 9.55 4.26
CA LYS A 148 4.47 10.75 4.68
C LYS A 148 5.78 10.41 5.39
N ILE A 149 5.74 9.43 6.28
CA ILE A 149 6.92 8.98 7.04
C ILE A 149 7.88 8.26 6.11
N ALA A 150 7.38 7.37 5.24
CA ALA A 150 8.18 6.68 4.23
C ALA A 150 8.97 7.68 3.37
N LYS A 151 8.34 8.77 2.94
CA LYS A 151 9.02 9.85 2.22
C LYS A 151 10.13 10.53 3.04
N ILE A 152 9.91 10.78 4.33
CA ILE A 152 10.91 11.39 5.21
C ILE A 152 12.11 10.46 5.41
N LEU A 153 11.87 9.17 5.58
CA LEU A 153 12.94 8.18 5.70
C LEU A 153 13.77 8.10 4.41
N ASN A 154 13.11 8.09 3.25
CA ASN A 154 13.79 8.18 1.96
C ASN A 154 14.60 9.48 1.80
N GLN A 155 14.10 10.61 2.33
CA GLN A 155 14.85 11.87 2.34
C GLN A 155 16.03 11.87 3.32
N ALA A 156 16.06 10.92 4.24
CA ALA A 156 17.16 10.67 5.17
C ALA A 156 18.10 9.55 4.68
N ASP A 157 18.07 9.25 3.37
CA ASP A 157 18.89 8.22 2.70
C ASP A 157 18.63 6.78 3.19
N ILE A 158 17.49 6.53 3.82
CA ILE A 158 17.02 5.20 4.22
C ILE A 158 16.01 4.75 3.18
N HIS A 159 16.42 3.82 2.31
CA HIS A 159 15.61 3.41 1.15
C HIS A 159 15.17 1.94 1.21
N THR A 160 15.84 1.10 2.00
CA THR A 160 15.58 -0.35 2.04
C THR A 160 15.22 -0.83 3.43
N PHE A 161 14.47 -1.93 3.54
CA PHE A 161 14.13 -2.59 4.80
C PHE A 161 15.40 -2.98 5.56
N LYS A 162 16.46 -3.37 4.85
CA LYS A 162 17.75 -3.69 5.44
C LYS A 162 18.40 -2.45 6.08
N GLN A 163 18.36 -1.29 5.42
CA GLN A 163 18.85 -0.05 6.02
C GLN A 163 18.03 0.31 7.27
N LEU A 164 16.70 0.33 7.14
CA LEU A 164 15.80 0.64 8.25
C LEU A 164 15.97 -0.32 9.44
N SER A 165 16.27 -1.60 9.20
CA SER A 165 16.52 -2.58 10.26
C SER A 165 17.82 -2.35 11.07
N ASN A 166 18.77 -1.61 10.49
CA ASN A 166 20.03 -1.28 11.15
C ASN A 166 19.98 0.10 11.84
N GLU A 167 18.90 0.85 11.65
CA GLU A 167 18.71 2.14 12.31
C GLU A 167 18.34 1.96 13.78
N ASP A 168 18.84 2.88 14.59
CA ASP A 168 18.48 2.95 16.00
C ASP A 168 17.18 3.76 16.19
N PRO A 169 16.25 3.32 17.07
CA PRO A 169 15.02 4.07 17.33
C PRO A 169 15.25 5.54 17.73
N GLU A 170 16.33 5.87 18.44
CA GLU A 170 16.63 7.25 18.80
C GLU A 170 17.03 8.07 17.56
N GLY A 171 17.80 7.48 16.65
CA GLY A 171 18.15 8.10 15.36
C GLY A 171 16.92 8.37 14.49
N LEU A 172 16.00 7.40 14.43
CA LEU A 172 14.72 7.56 13.73
C LEU A 172 13.87 8.67 14.35
N LEU A 173 13.80 8.75 15.69
CA LEU A 173 13.11 9.83 16.38
C LEU A 173 13.68 11.21 16.01
N VAL A 174 15.01 11.34 15.93
CA VAL A 174 15.66 12.61 15.54
C VAL A 174 15.32 12.98 14.10
N ALA A 175 15.35 12.02 13.16
CA ALA A 175 14.97 12.26 11.77
C ALA A 175 13.50 12.71 11.65
N LEU A 176 12.59 12.05 12.36
CA LEU A 176 11.17 12.41 12.40
C LEU A 176 10.93 13.78 13.04
N ALA A 177 11.60 14.08 14.15
CA ALA A 177 11.50 15.36 14.85
C ALA A 177 11.98 16.52 13.96
N THR A 178 13.06 16.32 13.20
CA THR A 178 13.57 17.30 12.22
C THR A 178 12.55 17.60 11.13
N ALA A 179 11.74 16.60 10.76
CA ALA A 179 10.64 16.73 9.81
C ALA A 179 9.30 17.17 10.45
N GLY A 180 9.28 17.52 11.74
CA GLY A 180 8.10 17.99 12.45
C GLY A 180 7.09 16.91 12.84
N ILE A 181 7.53 15.65 12.94
CA ILE A 181 6.72 14.51 13.40
C ILE A 181 7.16 14.14 14.82
N PHE A 182 6.24 14.28 15.79
CA PHE A 182 6.54 14.07 17.22
C PHE A 182 5.61 13.05 17.91
N MET A 183 4.51 12.66 17.25
CA MET A 183 3.46 11.80 17.85
C MET A 183 3.57 10.34 17.41
N THR A 184 4.73 9.94 16.89
CA THR A 184 4.97 8.62 16.34
C THR A 184 6.11 7.96 17.10
N ASP A 185 5.96 6.67 17.39
CA ASP A 185 6.97 5.87 18.06
C ASP A 185 7.61 4.90 17.05
N PRO A 186 8.90 5.07 16.72
CA PRO A 186 9.60 4.20 15.77
C PRO A 186 10.20 2.94 16.42
N SER A 187 9.99 2.70 17.71
CA SER A 187 10.69 1.64 18.47
C SER A 187 10.52 0.23 17.89
N SER A 188 9.40 -0.05 17.20
CA SER A 188 9.16 -1.36 16.55
C SER A 188 9.62 -1.42 15.10
N TRP A 189 9.95 -0.29 14.46
CA TRP A 189 10.20 -0.25 13.03
C TRP A 189 11.44 -1.03 12.60
N PRO A 190 12.60 -0.95 13.32
CA PRO A 190 13.78 -1.72 12.92
C PRO A 190 13.52 -3.22 12.91
N GLU A 191 12.77 -3.73 13.90
CA GLU A 191 12.45 -5.14 14.00
C GLU A 191 11.48 -5.61 12.92
N GLN A 192 10.42 -4.84 12.67
CA GLN A 192 9.51 -5.11 11.55
C GLN A 192 10.26 -5.08 10.21
N ALA A 193 11.16 -4.12 10.01
CA ALA A 193 11.97 -4.00 8.81
C ALA A 193 12.95 -5.17 8.66
N ARG A 194 13.48 -5.71 9.76
CA ARG A 194 14.31 -6.92 9.74
C ARG A 194 13.55 -8.13 9.20
N LEU A 195 12.30 -8.31 9.63
CA LEU A 195 11.43 -9.39 9.13
C LEU A 195 11.06 -9.19 7.66
N ALA A 196 10.73 -7.95 7.26
CA ALA A 196 10.44 -7.61 5.86
C ALA A 196 11.65 -7.84 4.95
N ALA A 197 12.86 -7.42 5.36
CA ALA A 197 14.10 -7.64 4.63
C ALA A 197 14.44 -9.13 4.47
N ALA A 198 14.01 -9.96 5.42
CA ALA A 198 14.17 -11.42 5.38
C ALA A 198 13.03 -12.13 4.61
N GLY A 199 12.01 -11.40 4.12
CA GLY A 199 10.83 -11.97 3.48
C GLY A 199 9.94 -12.80 4.41
N GLN A 200 10.06 -12.62 5.73
CA GLN A 200 9.33 -13.37 6.75
C GLN A 200 7.96 -12.75 7.00
N TRP A 201 7.11 -12.71 5.98
CA TRP A 201 5.83 -12.00 6.00
C TRP A 201 4.84 -12.53 7.05
N ASP A 202 4.81 -13.84 7.28
CA ASP A 202 3.95 -14.44 8.32
C ASP A 202 4.38 -14.03 9.73
N GLU A 203 5.69 -13.93 9.98
CA GLU A 203 6.21 -13.50 11.27
C GLU A 203 6.02 -11.99 11.46
N LEU A 204 6.21 -11.21 10.41
CA LEU A 204 5.90 -9.77 10.41
C LEU A 204 4.42 -9.55 10.77
N LYS A 205 3.52 -10.33 10.17
CA LYS A 205 2.08 -10.26 10.48
C LYS A 205 1.81 -10.57 11.95
N ARG A 206 2.41 -11.63 12.49
CA ARG A 206 2.27 -11.98 13.92
C ARG A 206 2.78 -10.89 14.85
N LEU A 207 3.92 -10.29 14.51
CA LEU A 207 4.47 -9.16 15.25
C LEU A 207 3.48 -7.99 15.23
N GLN A 208 2.98 -7.60 14.05
CA GLN A 208 2.00 -6.52 13.88
C GLN A 208 0.70 -6.77 14.64
N ASP A 209 0.18 -8.02 14.64
CA ASP A 209 -1.03 -8.38 15.40
C ASP A 209 -0.85 -8.20 16.93
N SER A 210 0.40 -8.19 17.42
CA SER A 210 0.73 -7.91 18.82
C SER A 210 0.97 -6.42 19.14
N LEU A 211 1.03 -5.58 18.10
CA LEU A 211 1.24 -4.15 18.21
C LEU A 211 -0.09 -3.39 18.09
N LYS A 212 -0.09 -2.13 18.52
CA LYS A 212 -1.18 -1.18 18.26
C LYS A 212 -0.62 0.11 17.69
N GLY A 213 -0.76 0.29 16.39
CA GLY A 213 -0.17 1.43 15.68
C GLY A 213 1.36 1.42 15.72
N GLY A 214 1.99 0.24 15.81
CA GLY A 214 3.44 0.10 15.93
C GLY A 214 3.99 0.20 17.35
N GLN A 215 3.15 0.30 18.38
CA GLN A 215 3.56 0.32 19.79
C GLN A 215 3.24 -1.01 20.48
N GLN A 216 4.09 -1.44 21.42
CA GLN A 216 3.81 -2.63 22.23
C GLN A 216 2.54 -2.41 23.06
N LEU A 217 1.63 -3.38 23.03
CA LEU A 217 0.49 -3.44 23.94
C LEU A 217 1.03 -3.66 25.38
N SER A 218 1.16 -2.57 26.15
CA SER A 218 1.40 -2.61 27.60
C SER A 218 0.09 -2.67 28.39
#